data_AF-A0A1F9YWK7-F1
#
_entry.id   AF-A0A1F9YWK7-F1
#
_cell.length_a   1.000
_cell.length_b   1.000
_cell.length_c   1.000
_cell.angle_alpha   90.00
_cell.angle_beta   90.00
_cell.angle_gamma   90.00
#
_symmetry.space_group_name_H-M   'P 1'
#
loop_
_entity.id
_entity.type
_entity.pdbx_description
1 polymer ?
#
loop_
_entity_poly.entity_id
_entity_poly.type
_entity_poly.pdbx_seq_one_letter_code
_entity_poly.pdbx_strand_id
1 'polypeptide(L)'
;MTICASCGTTNAEGVSFCKVCGHKIEPSDSQVKCPACSQLNPSGVTYCWSCGAELPRKVAPQTEKPVTFDQGGATRMTQVMKKCSSCGRMVDPFARVCQYCGRGFGHYEQARLIESKSPSSIWLNVAGILMIISGIVAFYTSSRFFLAEELVFEEYGIRVGSIGYCGVLEIIFGIVAILGGYLATAQRKFLFALIGSIVGMLSFGPLWVGSIMAFVGLLLIVIHKDDFKD
;
A
#
# COMPACT_ATOMS: atom_id res chain seq x y z
N MET A 1 -44.36 26.81 6.99
CA MET A 1 -43.24 26.32 7.82
C MET A 1 -42.97 24.88 7.41
N THR A 2 -41.71 24.44 7.34
CA THR A 2 -41.38 23.10 6.81
C THR A 2 -40.68 22.25 7.85
N ILE A 3 -41.19 21.03 8.07
CA ILE A 3 -40.66 20.10 9.06
C ILE A 3 -39.63 19.19 8.40
N CYS A 4 -38.46 19.07 9.01
CA CYS A 4 -37.40 18.20 8.51
C CYS A 4 -37.80 16.73 8.63
N ALA A 5 -37.88 16.01 7.51
CA ALA A 5 -38.21 14.58 7.47
C ALA A 5 -37.21 13.70 8.22
N SER A 6 -35.96 14.15 8.41
CA SER A 6 -34.92 13.38 9.08
C SER A 6 -34.92 13.52 10.61
N CYS A 7 -35.40 14.64 11.17
CA CYS A 7 -35.24 14.91 12.60
C CYS A 7 -36.45 15.60 13.26
N GLY A 8 -37.52 15.87 12.51
CA GLY A 8 -38.74 16.50 13.03
C GLY A 8 -38.62 17.97 13.41
N THR A 9 -37.47 18.62 13.19
CA THR A 9 -37.29 20.04 13.49
C THR A 9 -38.11 20.92 12.56
N THR A 10 -38.81 21.92 13.11
CA THR A 10 -39.50 22.97 12.36
C THR A 10 -38.51 24.00 11.82
N ASN A 11 -38.56 24.24 10.51
CA ASN A 11 -37.74 25.22 9.81
C ASN A 11 -38.61 26.30 9.15
N ALA A 12 -38.01 27.46 8.89
CA ALA A 12 -38.65 28.54 8.15
C ALA A 12 -38.98 28.10 6.71
N GLU A 13 -39.96 28.76 6.09
CA GLU A 13 -40.32 28.47 4.69
C GLU A 13 -39.16 28.84 3.75
N GLY A 14 -38.98 28.05 2.69
CA GLY A 14 -37.96 28.32 1.66
C GLY A 14 -36.52 27.92 2.01
N VAL A 15 -36.23 27.40 3.20
CA VAL A 15 -34.85 26.95 3.53
C VAL A 15 -34.52 25.63 2.86
N SER A 16 -33.34 25.55 2.25
CA SER A 16 -32.89 24.34 1.53
C SER A 16 -32.34 23.24 2.44
N PHE A 17 -32.01 23.57 3.70
CA PHE A 17 -31.41 22.64 4.65
C PHE A 17 -31.97 22.84 6.06
N CYS A 18 -32.06 21.76 6.83
CA CYS A 18 -32.50 21.81 8.21
C CYS A 18 -31.45 22.49 9.10
N LYS A 19 -31.88 23.46 9.91
CA LYS A 19 -31.01 24.21 10.84
C LYS A 19 -30.39 23.37 11.97
N VAL A 20 -30.87 22.15 12.20
CA VAL A 20 -30.41 21.27 13.29
C VAL A 20 -29.59 20.10 12.75
N CYS A 21 -30.08 19.37 11.74
CA CYS A 21 -29.42 18.15 11.27
C CYS A 21 -28.74 18.28 9.90
N GLY A 22 -28.87 19.43 9.21
CA GLY A 22 -28.29 19.66 7.88
C GLY A 22 -28.96 18.88 6.75
N HIS A 23 -30.01 18.10 7.00
CA HIS A 23 -30.73 17.37 5.96
C HIS A 23 -31.38 18.34 4.96
N LYS A 24 -31.25 18.06 3.66
CA LYS A 24 -31.83 18.87 2.59
C LYS A 24 -33.35 18.83 2.69
N ILE A 25 -33.98 20.00 2.64
CA ILE A 25 -35.44 20.15 2.68
C ILE A 25 -35.88 20.41 1.25
N GLU A 26 -36.66 19.49 0.68
CA GLU A 26 -37.25 19.67 -0.63
C GLU A 26 -38.65 20.30 -0.49
N PRO A 27 -38.98 21.33 -1.29
CA PRO A 27 -40.32 21.91 -1.29
C PRO A 27 -41.30 20.84 -1.82
N SER A 28 -42.29 20.51 -1.01
CA SER A 28 -43.22 19.42 -1.25
C SER A 28 -44.63 19.94 -1.04
N ASP A 29 -45.28 20.34 -2.14
CA ASP A 29 -46.68 20.81 -2.17
C ASP A 29 -47.71 19.66 -2.04
N SER A 30 -47.23 18.44 -1.84
CA SER A 30 -48.08 17.26 -1.75
C SER A 30 -48.25 16.86 -0.27
N GLN A 31 -49.48 16.55 0.14
CA GLN A 31 -49.80 16.07 1.48
C GLN A 31 -50.24 14.60 1.45
N VAL A 32 -49.84 13.83 2.46
CA VAL A 32 -50.22 12.43 2.68
C VAL A 32 -51.16 12.35 3.89
N LYS A 33 -52.31 11.70 3.71
CA LYS A 33 -53.28 11.46 4.78
C LYS A 33 -52.86 10.23 5.61
N CYS A 34 -52.83 10.39 6.93
CA CYS A 34 -52.52 9.29 7.85
C CYS A 34 -53.65 8.24 7.83
N PRO A 35 -53.36 6.96 7.63
CA PRO A 35 -54.37 5.92 7.64
C PRO A 35 -54.95 5.64 9.04
N ALA A 36 -54.19 5.96 10.11
CA ALA A 36 -54.60 5.66 11.48
C ALA A 36 -55.46 6.76 12.13
N CYS A 37 -55.14 8.04 11.90
CA CYS A 37 -55.84 9.16 12.54
C CYS A 37 -56.42 10.18 11.55
N SER A 38 -56.32 9.94 10.25
CA SER A 38 -56.78 10.84 9.18
C SER A 38 -56.11 12.23 9.12
N GLN A 39 -55.10 12.50 9.95
CA GLN A 39 -54.33 13.75 9.90
C GLN A 39 -53.61 13.92 8.55
N LEU A 40 -53.59 15.14 8.02
CA LEU A 40 -52.79 15.50 6.84
C LEU A 40 -51.35 15.80 7.26
N ASN A 41 -50.39 15.20 6.55
CA ASN A 41 -48.96 15.31 6.81
C ASN A 41 -48.23 15.73 5.52
N PRO A 42 -47.10 16.45 5.58
CA PRO A 42 -46.30 16.76 4.38
C PRO A 42 -45.73 15.48 3.73
N SER A 43 -45.61 15.43 2.40
CA SER A 43 -44.97 14.29 1.74
C SER A 43 -43.48 14.26 2.06
N GLY A 44 -42.96 13.06 2.33
CA GLY A 44 -41.57 12.82 2.72
C GLY A 44 -41.38 12.52 4.21
N VAL A 45 -42.37 12.81 5.06
CA VAL A 45 -42.31 12.40 6.48
C VAL A 45 -42.70 10.93 6.63
N THR A 46 -42.01 10.24 7.54
CA THR A 46 -42.16 8.78 7.73
C THR A 46 -43.24 8.38 8.70
N TYR A 47 -43.50 9.25 9.68
CA TYR A 47 -44.41 9.01 10.78
C TYR A 47 -45.40 10.17 10.87
N CYS A 48 -46.62 9.88 11.28
CA CYS A 48 -47.62 10.89 11.57
C CYS A 48 -47.25 11.62 12.85
N TRP A 49 -47.22 12.94 12.82
CA TRP A 49 -46.88 13.75 14.01
C TRP A 49 -48.02 13.85 15.02
N SER A 50 -49.25 13.53 14.63
CA SER A 50 -50.42 13.55 15.53
C SER A 50 -50.57 12.25 16.32
N CYS A 51 -50.38 11.09 15.68
CA CYS A 51 -50.59 9.78 16.32
C CYS A 51 -49.39 8.83 16.30
N GLY A 52 -48.27 9.21 15.66
CA GLY A 52 -47.07 8.38 15.57
C GLY A 52 -47.10 7.25 14.52
N ALA A 53 -48.23 7.02 13.84
CA ALA A 53 -48.35 5.92 12.88
C ALA A 53 -47.48 6.10 11.63
N GLU A 54 -46.92 5.01 11.11
CA GLU A 54 -46.13 5.03 9.86
C GLU A 54 -47.00 5.45 8.65
N LEU A 55 -46.46 6.34 7.82
CA LEU A 55 -47.11 6.81 6.62
C LEU A 55 -46.63 6.03 5.39
N PRO A 56 -47.53 5.75 4.42
CA PRO A 56 -47.16 5.02 3.21
C PRO A 56 -46.20 5.85 2.35
N ARG A 57 -44.94 5.40 2.23
CA ARG A 57 -43.98 6.01 1.30
C ARG A 57 -44.35 5.63 -0.13
N LYS A 58 -44.62 6.62 -0.99
CA LYS A 58 -44.37 6.44 -2.43
C LYS A 58 -42.86 6.40 -2.62
N VAL A 59 -42.30 5.20 -2.78
CA VAL A 59 -40.94 5.04 -3.28
C VAL A 59 -40.95 5.49 -4.73
N ALA A 60 -40.70 6.77 -4.96
CA ALA A 60 -40.29 7.21 -6.29
C ALA A 60 -38.92 6.57 -6.56
N PRO A 61 -38.73 5.87 -7.69
CA PRO A 61 -37.45 5.29 -8.03
C PRO A 61 -36.42 6.42 -8.15
N GLN A 62 -35.54 6.52 -7.15
CA GLN A 62 -34.38 7.39 -7.24
C GLN A 62 -33.48 6.76 -8.30
N THR A 63 -33.45 7.38 -9.48
CA THR A 63 -32.43 7.09 -10.48
C THR A 63 -31.12 7.58 -9.89
N GLU A 64 -30.35 6.69 -9.27
CA GLU A 64 -28.98 6.98 -8.86
C GLU A 64 -28.16 7.31 -10.12
N LYS A 65 -27.98 8.60 -10.38
CA LYS A 65 -26.81 9.06 -11.14
C LYS A 65 -25.58 8.83 -10.26
N PRO A 66 -24.46 8.33 -10.81
CA PRO A 66 -23.27 8.09 -10.02
C PRO A 66 -22.80 9.41 -9.42
N VAL A 67 -22.62 9.42 -8.10
CA VAL A 67 -21.96 10.52 -7.42
C VAL A 67 -20.46 10.38 -7.70
N THR A 68 -19.94 11.12 -8.66
CA THR A 68 -18.51 11.37 -8.79
C THR A 68 -18.09 12.30 -7.66
N PHE A 69 -17.55 11.72 -6.59
CA PHE A 69 -16.71 12.45 -5.65
C PHE A 69 -15.28 12.41 -6.18
N ASP A 70 -14.83 13.54 -6.72
CA ASP A 70 -13.42 13.81 -6.95
C ASP A 70 -12.72 13.98 -5.60
N GLN A 71 -11.81 13.06 -5.28
CA GLN A 71 -10.42 13.34 -4.89
C GLN A 71 -9.74 12.08 -4.34
N GLY A 72 -8.60 11.73 -4.95
CA GLY A 72 -7.43 11.20 -4.24
C GLY A 72 -7.48 9.75 -3.76
N GLY A 73 -7.11 8.82 -4.65
CA GLY A 73 -6.37 7.62 -4.27
C GLY A 73 -7.06 6.64 -3.31
N ALA A 74 -8.09 5.93 -3.79
CA ALA A 74 -8.56 4.72 -3.12
C ALA A 74 -8.47 3.55 -4.10
N THR A 75 -7.41 2.75 -3.95
CA THR A 75 -7.31 1.41 -4.50
C THR A 75 -8.60 0.68 -4.19
N ARG A 76 -9.24 0.18 -5.25
CA ARG A 76 -10.50 -0.55 -5.24
C ARG A 76 -10.34 -1.84 -4.44
N MET A 77 -10.42 -1.74 -3.11
CA MET A 77 -10.60 -2.91 -2.26
C MET A 77 -11.93 -3.52 -2.67
N THR A 78 -11.87 -4.75 -3.19
CA THR A 78 -13.02 -5.64 -3.21
C THR A 78 -13.63 -5.60 -1.82
N GLN A 79 -14.82 -4.99 -1.70
CA GLN A 79 -15.52 -4.87 -0.43
C GLN A 79 -15.87 -6.28 0.05
N VAL A 80 -14.98 -6.87 0.85
CA VAL A 80 -15.23 -8.13 1.55
C VAL A 80 -16.27 -7.81 2.61
N MET A 81 -17.53 -8.11 2.35
CA MET A 81 -18.61 -7.93 3.34
C MET A 81 -18.57 -9.08 4.36
N LYS A 82 -18.81 -8.79 5.65
CA LYS A 82 -18.91 -9.83 6.69
C LYS A 82 -20.35 -10.05 7.10
N LYS A 83 -20.71 -11.30 7.42
CA LYS A 83 -22.04 -11.62 7.98
C LYS A 83 -22.08 -11.26 9.46
N CYS A 84 -23.07 -10.46 9.88
CA CYS A 84 -23.30 -10.18 11.29
C CYS A 84 -23.77 -11.46 12.01
N SER A 85 -23.09 -11.89 13.07
CA SER A 85 -23.46 -13.10 13.82
C SER A 85 -24.71 -12.96 14.69
N SER A 86 -25.28 -11.75 14.85
CA SER A 86 -26.56 -11.57 15.56
C SER A 86 -27.77 -11.53 14.63
N CYS A 87 -27.70 -10.80 13.51
CA CYS A 87 -28.86 -10.62 12.61
C CYS A 87 -28.71 -11.30 11.24
N GLY A 88 -27.53 -11.86 10.94
CA GLY A 88 -27.27 -12.57 9.70
C GLY A 88 -27.12 -11.68 8.45
N ARG A 89 -27.27 -10.36 8.57
CA ARG A 89 -27.10 -9.44 7.43
C ARG A 89 -25.64 -9.18 7.13
N MET A 90 -25.35 -8.90 5.86
CA MET A 90 -24.03 -8.47 5.40
C MET A 90 -23.79 -7.04 5.88
N VAL A 91 -22.64 -6.81 6.50
CA VAL A 91 -22.21 -5.53 7.05
C VAL A 91 -20.78 -5.23 6.64
N ASP A 92 -20.44 -3.95 6.62
CA ASP A 92 -19.08 -3.49 6.39
C ASP A 92 -18.14 -4.04 7.49
N PRO A 93 -16.96 -4.60 7.14
CA PRO A 93 -15.99 -5.10 8.12
C PRO A 93 -15.56 -4.07 9.16
N PHE A 94 -15.53 -2.80 8.78
CA PHE A 94 -15.06 -1.67 9.58
C PHE A 94 -16.19 -0.99 10.36
N ALA A 95 -17.44 -1.43 10.20
CA ALA A 95 -18.54 -0.94 11.01
C ALA A 95 -18.28 -1.26 12.50
N ARG A 96 -18.37 -0.24 13.37
CA ARG A 96 -18.31 -0.40 14.84
C ARG A 96 -19.60 -0.96 15.42
N VAL A 97 -20.72 -0.71 14.76
CA VAL A 97 -22.06 -1.16 15.16
C VAL A 97 -22.80 -1.64 13.92
N CYS A 98 -23.55 -2.73 14.03
CA CYS A 98 -24.42 -3.19 12.96
C CYS A 98 -25.58 -2.20 12.73
N GLN A 99 -25.69 -1.64 11.52
CA GLN A 99 -26.74 -0.68 11.16
C GLN A 99 -28.17 -1.26 11.21
N TYR A 100 -28.30 -2.59 11.25
CA TYR A 100 -29.60 -3.25 11.20
C TYR A 100 -30.11 -3.77 12.55
N CYS A 101 -29.22 -4.16 13.47
CA CYS A 101 -29.63 -4.72 14.76
C CYS A 101 -29.00 -4.02 15.97
N GLY A 102 -28.15 -3.00 15.76
CA GLY A 102 -27.54 -2.24 16.85
C GLY A 102 -26.47 -3.00 17.64
N ARG A 103 -26.13 -4.25 17.27
CA ARG A 103 -25.04 -5.00 17.92
C ARG A 103 -23.71 -4.28 17.70
N GLY A 104 -23.01 -3.94 18.77
CA GLY A 104 -21.63 -3.49 18.73
C GLY A 104 -20.70 -4.61 18.28
N PHE A 105 -19.79 -4.28 17.38
CA PHE A 105 -18.60 -5.08 17.15
C PHE A 105 -17.53 -4.57 18.11
N GLY A 106 -16.88 -5.48 18.85
CA GLY A 106 -15.84 -5.13 19.83
C GLY A 106 -14.70 -4.31 19.20
N HIS A 107 -13.85 -3.74 20.05
CA HIS A 107 -12.76 -2.85 19.64
C HIS A 107 -12.03 -3.39 18.42
N TYR A 108 -12.01 -2.56 17.38
CA TYR A 108 -11.18 -2.71 16.21
C TYR A 108 -9.73 -2.59 16.68
N GLU A 109 -9.18 -3.68 17.19
CA GLU A 109 -7.74 -3.87 17.20
C GLU A 109 -7.37 -3.84 15.73
N GLN A 110 -6.75 -2.72 15.35
CA GLN A 110 -6.40 -2.36 13.99
C GLN A 110 -6.06 -3.64 13.27
N ALA A 111 -6.88 -4.02 12.28
CA ALA A 111 -6.38 -4.85 11.21
C ALA A 111 -5.12 -4.10 10.81
N ARG A 112 -3.95 -4.64 11.23
CA ARG A 112 -2.67 -4.24 10.70
C ARG A 112 -3.00 -4.11 9.24
N LEU A 113 -2.84 -2.90 8.70
CA LEU A 113 -2.66 -2.76 7.29
C LEU A 113 -1.80 -3.96 6.95
N ILE A 114 -2.35 -4.87 6.16
CA ILE A 114 -1.53 -5.79 5.44
C ILE A 114 -0.77 -4.80 4.56
N GLU A 115 0.27 -4.17 5.14
CA GLU A 115 1.57 -4.04 4.54
C GLU A 115 1.63 -5.35 3.80
N SER A 116 1.34 -5.26 2.50
CA SER A 116 1.54 -6.40 1.66
C SER A 116 3.00 -6.68 1.96
N LYS A 117 3.24 -7.74 2.73
CA LYS A 117 4.57 -8.31 2.84
C LYS A 117 4.76 -8.79 1.42
N SER A 118 5.15 -7.86 0.53
CA SER A 118 5.59 -8.12 -0.81
C SER A 118 6.52 -9.29 -0.58
N PRO A 119 6.30 -10.43 -1.23
CA PRO A 119 6.88 -11.70 -0.85
C PRO A 119 8.36 -11.45 -0.58
N SER A 120 8.74 -11.40 0.70
CA SER A 120 9.90 -10.59 1.09
C SER A 120 11.21 -11.21 0.63
N SER A 121 11.13 -12.46 0.19
CA SER A 121 12.20 -13.13 -0.54
C SER A 121 12.46 -12.56 -1.94
N ILE A 122 11.49 -11.97 -2.65
CA ILE A 122 11.72 -11.46 -4.01
C ILE A 122 12.75 -10.33 -4.01
N TRP A 123 12.60 -9.35 -3.13
CA TRP A 123 13.56 -8.23 -3.07
C TRP A 123 14.95 -8.66 -2.62
N LEU A 124 15.06 -9.55 -1.62
CA LEU A 124 16.35 -10.12 -1.23
C LEU A 124 16.98 -10.98 -2.33
N ASN A 125 16.18 -11.74 -3.08
CA ASN A 125 16.66 -12.51 -4.22
C ASN A 125 17.19 -11.58 -5.32
N VAL A 126 16.46 -10.50 -5.64
CA VAL A 126 16.92 -9.47 -6.59
C VAL A 126 18.22 -8.85 -6.10
N ALA A 127 18.31 -8.45 -4.83
CA ALA A 127 19.52 -7.88 -4.24
C ALA A 127 20.71 -8.84 -4.35
N GLY A 128 20.53 -10.11 -4.00
CA GLY A 128 21.59 -11.12 -4.07
C GLY A 128 22.03 -11.42 -5.51
N ILE A 129 21.11 -11.45 -6.48
CA ILE A 129 21.45 -11.62 -7.90
C ILE A 129 22.27 -10.43 -8.41
N LEU A 130 21.88 -9.20 -8.06
CA LEU A 130 22.64 -7.99 -8.44
C LEU A 130 24.07 -8.03 -7.88
N MET A 131 24.23 -8.51 -6.64
CA MET A 131 25.55 -8.71 -6.02
C MET A 131 26.39 -9.77 -6.74
N ILE A 132 25.77 -10.89 -7.14
CA ILE A 132 26.46 -11.95 -7.89
C ILE A 132 26.90 -11.42 -9.26
N ILE A 133 26.03 -10.68 -9.97
CA ILE A 133 26.38 -10.05 -11.25
C ILE A 133 27.53 -9.06 -11.06
N SER A 134 27.50 -8.24 -10.01
CA SER A 134 28.60 -7.33 -9.67
C SER A 134 29.92 -8.08 -9.48
N GLY A 135 29.90 -9.23 -8.79
CA GLY A 135 31.08 -10.06 -8.62
C GLY A 135 31.60 -10.66 -9.93
N ILE A 136 30.71 -11.11 -10.83
CA ILE A 136 31.09 -11.59 -12.17
C ILE A 136 31.72 -10.46 -13.00
N VAL A 137 31.18 -9.25 -12.90
CA VAL A 137 31.78 -8.06 -13.54
C VAL A 137 33.19 -7.84 -12.97
N ALA A 138 33.39 -7.92 -11.66
CA ALA A 138 34.73 -7.79 -11.05
C ALA A 138 35.74 -8.84 -11.57
N PHE A 139 35.30 -10.07 -11.85
CA PHE A 139 36.16 -11.07 -12.50
C PHE A 139 36.53 -10.69 -13.94
N TYR A 140 35.55 -10.19 -14.70
CA TYR A 140 35.81 -9.70 -16.05
C TYR A 140 36.82 -8.55 -16.04
N THR A 141 36.69 -7.61 -15.10
CA THR A 141 37.61 -6.46 -15.00
C THR A 141 38.99 -6.86 -14.57
N SER A 142 39.11 -7.77 -13.61
CA SER A 142 40.40 -8.38 -13.25
C SER A 142 41.08 -9.02 -14.46
N SER A 143 40.36 -9.80 -15.27
CA SER A 143 40.91 -10.37 -16.51
C SER A 143 41.44 -9.29 -17.45
N ARG A 144 40.75 -8.15 -17.58
CA ARG A 144 41.22 -7.01 -18.38
C ARG A 144 42.47 -6.36 -17.81
N PHE A 145 42.62 -6.29 -16.48
CA PHE A 145 43.84 -5.79 -15.84
C PHE A 145 45.06 -6.68 -16.14
N PHE A 146 44.91 -8.00 -16.04
CA PHE A 146 46.00 -8.93 -16.37
C PHE A 146 46.39 -8.85 -17.85
N LEU A 147 45.40 -8.79 -18.76
CA LEU A 147 45.67 -8.60 -20.18
C LEU A 147 46.36 -7.25 -20.46
N ALA A 148 45.99 -6.19 -19.74
CA ALA A 148 46.64 -4.90 -19.87
C ALA A 148 48.10 -4.94 -19.40
N GLU A 149 48.41 -5.65 -18.31
CA GLU A 149 49.79 -5.83 -17.85
C GLU A 149 50.65 -6.57 -18.89
N GLU A 150 50.10 -7.60 -19.54
CA GLU A 150 50.78 -8.35 -20.60
C GLU A 150 51.07 -7.46 -21.82
N LEU A 151 50.11 -6.65 -22.27
CA LEU A 151 50.30 -5.71 -23.38
C LEU A 151 51.35 -4.63 -23.07
N VAL A 152 51.37 -4.08 -21.85
CA VAL A 152 52.37 -3.10 -21.44
C VAL A 152 53.76 -3.73 -21.41
N PHE A 153 53.87 -4.98 -20.98
CA PHE A 153 55.13 -5.70 -21.00
C PHE A 153 55.62 -5.95 -22.43
N GLU A 154 54.73 -6.27 -23.37
CA GLU A 154 55.08 -6.46 -24.78
C GLU A 154 55.52 -5.16 -25.46
N GLU A 155 54.83 -4.04 -25.19
CA GLU A 155 55.12 -2.75 -25.84
C GLU A 155 56.35 -2.03 -25.25
N TYR A 156 56.54 -2.09 -23.92
CA TYR A 156 57.58 -1.32 -23.22
C TYR A 156 58.68 -2.18 -22.59
N GLY A 157 58.51 -3.50 -22.49
CA GLY A 157 59.47 -4.40 -21.82
C GLY A 157 59.56 -4.22 -20.29
N ILE A 158 58.66 -3.43 -19.69
CA ILE A 158 58.67 -3.10 -18.26
C ILE A 158 57.56 -3.87 -17.56
N ARG A 159 57.89 -4.56 -16.46
CA ARG A 159 56.88 -5.16 -15.56
C ARG A 159 56.37 -4.12 -14.57
N VAL A 160 55.13 -3.69 -14.75
CA VAL A 160 54.41 -2.82 -13.83
C VAL A 160 53.55 -3.65 -12.88
N GLY A 161 54.19 -4.24 -11.86
CA GLY A 161 53.50 -5.12 -10.91
C GLY A 161 52.30 -4.48 -10.18
N SER A 162 52.23 -3.15 -10.12
CA SER A 162 51.10 -2.39 -9.58
C SER A 162 49.77 -2.72 -10.26
N ILE A 163 49.77 -3.02 -11.57
CA ILE A 163 48.54 -3.34 -12.32
C ILE A 163 48.04 -4.74 -11.95
N GLY A 164 48.93 -5.72 -11.85
CA GLY A 164 48.60 -7.08 -11.43
C GLY A 164 48.06 -7.15 -10.00
N TYR A 165 48.61 -6.37 -9.07
CA TYR A 165 48.08 -6.30 -7.70
C TYR A 165 46.63 -5.80 -7.65
N CYS A 166 46.28 -4.78 -8.46
CA CYS A 166 44.90 -4.33 -8.60
C CYS A 166 44.00 -5.46 -9.13
N GLY A 167 44.45 -6.23 -10.12
CA GLY A 167 43.73 -7.38 -10.64
C GLY A 167 43.45 -8.45 -9.58
N VAL A 168 44.44 -8.78 -8.73
CA VAL A 168 44.27 -9.74 -7.62
C VAL A 168 43.29 -9.22 -6.55
N LEU A 169 43.40 -7.93 -6.18
CA LEU A 169 42.47 -7.32 -5.22
C LEU A 169 41.02 -7.36 -5.73
N GLU A 170 40.81 -7.09 -7.02
CA GLU A 170 39.50 -7.14 -7.66
C GLU A 170 38.91 -8.57 -7.65
N ILE A 171 39.75 -9.61 -7.79
CA ILE A 171 39.31 -11.01 -7.62
C ILE A 171 38.81 -11.26 -6.20
N ILE A 172 39.57 -10.80 -5.20
CA ILE A 172 39.20 -10.97 -3.78
C ILE A 172 37.85 -10.28 -3.52
N PHE A 173 37.67 -9.06 -4.00
CA PHE A 173 36.41 -8.33 -3.88
C PHE A 173 35.26 -9.04 -4.61
N GLY A 174 35.51 -9.57 -5.82
CA GLY A 174 34.53 -10.36 -6.56
C GLY A 174 34.06 -11.61 -5.81
N ILE A 175 34.98 -12.36 -5.21
CA ILE A 175 34.65 -13.55 -4.40
C ILE A 175 33.79 -13.15 -3.20
N VAL A 176 34.20 -12.12 -2.46
CA VAL A 176 33.48 -11.64 -1.27
C VAL A 176 32.08 -11.12 -1.64
N ALA A 177 31.95 -10.42 -2.77
CA ALA A 177 30.67 -9.95 -3.29
C ALA A 177 29.73 -11.10 -3.69
N ILE A 178 30.24 -12.15 -4.34
CA ILE A 178 29.45 -13.34 -4.69
C ILE A 178 28.99 -14.09 -3.44
N LEU A 179 29.88 -14.28 -2.46
CA LEU A 179 29.53 -14.91 -1.18
C LEU A 179 28.46 -14.10 -0.44
N GLY A 180 28.63 -12.77 -0.39
CA GLY A 180 27.64 -11.86 0.18
C GLY A 180 26.29 -11.94 -0.55
N GLY A 181 26.30 -11.98 -1.88
CA GLY A 181 25.10 -12.14 -2.70
C GLY A 181 24.40 -13.48 -2.49
N TYR A 182 25.16 -14.58 -2.41
CA TYR A 182 24.62 -15.89 -2.09
C TYR A 182 23.97 -15.92 -0.71
N LEU A 183 24.62 -15.36 0.31
CA LEU A 183 24.07 -15.29 1.66
C LEU A 183 22.83 -14.38 1.74
N ALA A 184 22.80 -13.29 0.96
CA ALA A 184 21.62 -12.45 0.79
C ALA A 184 20.44 -13.24 0.19
N THR A 185 20.67 -14.02 -0.88
CA THR A 185 19.61 -14.88 -1.44
C THR A 185 19.18 -16.00 -0.49
N ALA A 186 20.10 -16.50 0.33
CA ALA A 186 19.80 -17.53 1.32
C ALA A 186 19.05 -16.96 2.54
N GLN A 187 18.95 -15.64 2.68
CA GLN A 187 18.39 -14.92 3.83
C GLN A 187 19.07 -15.33 5.15
N ARG A 188 20.38 -15.59 5.10
CA ARG A 188 21.17 -16.06 6.24
C ARG A 188 22.26 -15.05 6.57
N LYS A 189 22.43 -14.78 7.87
CA LYS A 189 23.55 -13.99 8.41
C LYS A 189 23.70 -12.63 7.72
N PHE A 190 22.82 -11.70 8.08
CA PHE A 190 22.75 -10.33 7.58
C PHE A 190 24.13 -9.65 7.51
N LEU A 191 24.94 -9.82 8.56
CA LEU A 191 26.26 -9.19 8.66
C LEU A 191 27.20 -9.56 7.50
N PHE A 192 27.21 -10.81 7.06
CA PHE A 192 28.08 -11.23 5.96
C PHE A 192 27.57 -10.72 4.61
N ALA A 193 26.25 -10.68 4.41
CA ALA A 193 25.66 -10.06 3.22
C ALA A 193 26.00 -8.56 3.16
N LEU A 194 25.90 -7.86 4.29
CA LEU A 194 26.24 -6.44 4.42
C LEU A 194 27.72 -6.19 4.11
N ILE A 195 28.63 -6.95 4.71
CA ILE A 195 30.07 -6.85 4.45
C ILE A 195 30.37 -7.11 2.97
N GLY A 196 29.76 -8.16 2.39
CA GLY A 196 29.90 -8.48 0.98
C GLY A 196 29.46 -7.36 0.06
N SER A 197 28.38 -6.65 0.39
CA SER A 197 27.90 -5.50 -0.35
C SER A 197 28.79 -4.27 -0.23
N ILE A 198 29.32 -3.98 0.96
CA ILE A 198 30.26 -2.87 1.17
C ILE A 198 31.56 -3.13 0.39
N VAL A 199 32.09 -4.34 0.45
CA VAL A 199 33.30 -4.74 -0.28
C VAL A 199 33.05 -4.74 -1.79
N GLY A 200 31.88 -5.22 -2.24
CA GLY A 200 31.50 -5.18 -3.65
C GLY A 200 31.38 -3.77 -4.22
N MET A 201 30.99 -2.78 -3.40
CA MET A 201 30.94 -1.38 -3.80
C MET A 201 32.32 -0.80 -4.18
N LEU A 202 33.40 -1.38 -3.63
CA LEU A 202 34.78 -0.97 -3.91
C LEU A 202 35.33 -1.53 -5.24
N SER A 203 34.58 -2.39 -5.96
CA SER A 203 35.03 -2.87 -7.27
C SER A 203 35.02 -1.72 -8.30
N PHE A 204 36.18 -1.40 -8.87
CA PHE A 204 36.37 -0.31 -9.83
C PHE A 204 36.18 -0.84 -11.25
N GLY A 205 34.93 -1.18 -11.59
CA GLY A 205 34.60 -1.70 -12.91
C GLY A 205 34.51 -0.64 -14.01
N PRO A 206 34.50 -1.06 -15.30
CA PRO A 206 34.33 -0.18 -16.44
C PRO A 206 32.98 0.52 -16.28
N LEU A 207 33.01 1.85 -16.35
CA LEU A 207 31.84 2.71 -16.15
C LEU A 207 31.16 2.55 -14.78
N TRP A 208 31.87 2.06 -13.74
CA TRP A 208 31.35 1.92 -12.37
C TRP A 208 30.12 1.02 -12.25
N VAL A 209 29.86 0.17 -13.26
CA VAL A 209 28.63 -0.65 -13.32
C VAL A 209 28.55 -1.61 -12.13
N GLY A 210 29.68 -2.22 -11.75
CA GLY A 210 29.75 -3.08 -10.56
C GLY A 210 29.39 -2.31 -9.28
N SER A 211 30.00 -1.14 -9.06
CA SER A 211 29.76 -0.32 -7.87
C SER A 211 28.30 0.12 -7.74
N ILE A 212 27.66 0.52 -8.86
CA ILE A 212 26.24 0.91 -8.89
C ILE A 212 25.35 -0.28 -8.51
N MET A 213 25.59 -1.45 -9.11
CA MET A 213 24.80 -2.65 -8.80
C MET A 213 24.98 -3.11 -7.35
N ALA A 214 26.22 -3.06 -6.84
CA ALA A 214 26.50 -3.37 -5.45
C ALA A 214 25.84 -2.38 -4.49
N PHE A 215 25.81 -1.08 -4.83
CA PHE A 215 25.13 -0.06 -4.04
C PHE A 215 23.60 -0.25 -4.01
N VAL A 216 22.98 -0.56 -5.15
CA VAL A 216 21.55 -0.90 -5.21
C VAL A 216 21.26 -2.17 -4.40
N GLY A 217 22.10 -3.20 -4.53
CA GLY A 217 22.01 -4.42 -3.72
C GLY A 217 22.13 -4.15 -2.22
N LEU A 218 23.08 -3.30 -1.82
CA LEU A 218 23.27 -2.85 -0.44
C LEU A 218 22.02 -2.17 0.11
N LEU A 219 21.45 -1.22 -0.63
CA LEU A 219 20.23 -0.51 -0.21
C LEU A 219 19.07 -1.49 0.01
N LEU A 220 18.88 -2.43 -0.92
CA LEU A 220 17.82 -3.44 -0.80
C LEU A 220 18.03 -4.34 0.42
N ILE A 221 19.27 -4.77 0.69
CA ILE A 221 19.63 -5.58 1.86
C ILE A 221 19.36 -4.81 3.16
N VAL A 222 19.72 -3.53 3.23
CA VAL A 222 19.51 -2.69 4.43
C VAL A 222 18.02 -2.44 4.68
N ILE A 223 17.25 -2.13 3.64
CA ILE A 223 15.80 -1.89 3.75
C ILE A 223 15.08 -3.14 4.26
N HIS A 224 15.52 -4.33 3.86
CA HIS A 224 14.89 -5.60 4.22
C HIS A 224 15.69 -6.40 5.25
N LYS A 225 16.44 -5.73 6.13
CA LYS A 225 17.24 -6.40 7.17
C LYS A 225 16.41 -7.32 8.07
N ASP A 226 15.14 -6.99 8.30
CA ASP A 226 14.24 -7.72 9.19
C ASP A 226 13.79 -9.07 8.60
N ASP A 227 14.09 -9.35 7.33
CA ASP A 227 13.81 -10.64 6.67
C ASP A 227 14.93 -11.67 6.81
N PHE A 228 16.09 -11.28 7.37
CA PHE A 228 17.20 -12.21 7.62
C PHE A 228 16.93 -13.09 8.84
N LYS A 229 17.29 -14.37 8.71
CA LYS A 229 17.28 -15.34 9.81
C LYS A 229 18.69 -15.34 10.42
N ASP A 230 18.92 -14.48 11.40
CA ASP A 230 20.20 -14.38 12.12
C ASP A 230 20.34 -15.41 13.24
#